data_AF-A0A1Y3X099-F1
#
_entry.id   AF-A0A1Y3X099-F1
#
_cell.length_a   1.000
_cell.length_b   1.000
_cell.length_c   1.000
_cell.angle_alpha   90.00
_cell.angle_beta   90.00
_cell.angle_gamma   90.00
#
_symmetry.space_group_name_H-M   'P 1'
#
loop_
_entity.id
_entity.type
_entity.pdbx_description
1 polymer ?
#
loop_
_entity_poly.entity_id
_entity_poly.type
_entity_poly.pdbx_seq_one_letter_code
_entity_poly.pdbx_strand_id
1 'polypeptide(L)'
;MKNLFLLLIFLLGGLNLANGAKSKTFKVMAQPKEASIFVNNQFVGYGFAEFNRPKKKTDVIAIRIECEGYKPLETKIYADDVRSSVSYTLQDDGFYRATAASGLVNKFMTVTLDNSLYTIDEQGTINVTKAWGLLHQILLNYFEEIATTDYSGGYLQTPWHYKTFQLSDKQMRTRVTVRDISTPAQVAFQIKVSSEVASAMAARHGEFTNVDRIVKELEPMLQELQTRLGKMHSL
;
A
#
# COMPACT_ATOMS: atom_id res chain seq x y z
N MET A 1 -21.68 55.25 54.74
CA MET A 1 -22.12 53.94 54.21
C MET A 1 -22.08 53.80 52.68
N LYS A 2 -21.92 54.87 51.89
CA LYS A 2 -21.81 54.80 50.42
C LYS A 2 -20.41 54.37 49.93
N ASN A 3 -19.36 54.74 50.65
CA ASN A 3 -17.98 54.43 50.27
C ASN A 3 -17.55 52.99 50.60
N LEU A 4 -18.27 52.32 51.51
CA LEU A 4 -18.02 50.90 51.83
C LEU A 4 -18.63 49.96 50.78
N PHE A 5 -19.73 50.40 50.14
CA PHE A 5 -20.41 49.63 49.09
C PHE A 5 -19.64 49.65 47.76
N LEU A 6 -18.93 50.75 47.47
CA LEU A 6 -18.07 50.86 46.27
C LEU A 6 -16.82 49.97 46.36
N LEU A 7 -16.28 49.75 47.57
CA LEU A 7 -15.12 48.89 47.77
C LEU A 7 -15.47 47.40 47.57
N LEU A 8 -16.69 47.00 47.95
CA LEU A 8 -17.18 45.63 47.79
C LEU A 8 -17.40 45.26 46.31
N ILE A 9 -17.87 46.23 45.50
CA ILE A 9 -18.08 46.04 44.05
C ILE A 9 -16.73 45.96 43.30
N PHE A 10 -15.68 46.65 43.78
CA PHE A 10 -14.33 46.52 43.21
C PHE A 10 -13.65 45.20 43.58
N LEU A 11 -13.96 44.61 44.74
CA LEU A 11 -13.49 43.27 45.12
C LEU A 11 -14.19 42.14 44.36
N LEU A 12 -15.46 42.32 43.99
CA LEU A 12 -16.24 41.35 43.21
C LEU A 12 -16.00 41.44 41.69
N GLY A 13 -15.40 42.53 41.21
CA GLY A 13 -15.03 42.75 39.80
C GLY A 13 -13.63 42.25 39.40
N GLY A 14 -12.93 41.56 40.30
CA GLY A 14 -11.62 40.97 40.06
C GLY A 14 -11.68 39.79 39.08
N LEU A 15 -11.74 40.10 37.79
CA LEU A 15 -11.16 39.33 36.69
C LEU A 15 -11.08 37.80 36.93
N ASN A 16 -12.19 37.10 36.69
CA ASN A 16 -12.09 35.72 36.19
C ASN A 16 -11.64 35.74 34.73
N LEU A 17 -10.46 36.30 34.46
CA LEU A 17 -9.65 35.81 33.35
C LEU A 17 -8.91 34.60 33.88
N ALA A 18 -9.60 33.47 33.93
CA ALA A 18 -8.95 32.17 33.88
C ALA A 18 -8.31 32.05 32.49
N ASN A 19 -7.25 32.83 32.23
CA ASN A 19 -6.27 32.46 31.24
C ASN A 19 -5.64 31.18 31.76
N GLY A 20 -6.21 30.03 31.35
CA GLY A 20 -5.65 28.73 31.65
C GLY A 20 -4.17 28.77 31.36
N ALA A 21 -3.35 28.64 32.40
CA ALA A 21 -1.91 28.75 32.27
C ALA A 21 -1.44 27.76 31.21
N LYS A 22 -0.80 28.25 30.15
CA LYS A 22 -0.33 27.42 29.06
C LYS A 22 0.65 26.39 29.61
N SER A 23 0.33 25.11 29.43
CA SER A 23 1.24 24.02 29.78
C SER A 23 2.59 24.24 29.09
N LYS A 24 3.69 24.06 29.83
CA LYS A 24 5.05 24.17 29.28
C LYS A 24 5.33 23.11 28.20
N THR A 25 4.68 21.96 28.35
CA THR A 25 4.78 20.83 27.43
C THR A 25 3.52 20.71 26.57
N PHE A 26 3.69 20.10 25.40
CA PHE A 26 2.64 19.79 24.45
C PHE A 26 2.68 18.30 24.13
N LYS A 27 1.52 17.65 24.11
CA LYS A 27 1.37 16.21 23.91
C LYS A 27 0.74 15.90 22.55
N VAL A 28 1.32 14.97 21.82
CA VAL A 28 0.79 14.47 20.56
C VAL A 28 0.47 13.00 20.74
N MET A 29 -0.75 12.62 20.40
CA MET A 29 -1.19 11.23 20.33
C MET A 29 -1.52 10.90 18.88
N ALA A 30 -1.13 9.71 18.44
CA ALA A 30 -1.38 9.20 17.11
C ALA A 30 -2.05 7.82 17.19
N GLN A 31 -3.03 7.60 16.33
CA GLN A 31 -3.60 6.29 16.03
C GLN A 31 -3.32 5.98 14.56
N PRO A 32 -2.76 4.80 14.22
CA PRO A 32 -2.51 3.67 15.12
C PRO A 32 -1.28 3.88 16.03
N LYS A 33 -1.12 3.04 17.07
CA LYS A 33 -0.09 3.27 18.13
C LYS A 33 1.34 3.10 17.63
N GLU A 34 1.50 2.41 16.52
CA GLU A 34 2.76 2.13 15.85
C GLU A 34 3.22 3.32 14.97
N ALA A 35 2.40 4.37 14.84
CA ALA A 35 2.72 5.54 14.04
C ALA A 35 3.94 6.29 14.61
N SER A 36 4.94 6.52 13.76
CA SER A 36 6.14 7.30 14.05
C SER A 36 5.82 8.77 14.09
N ILE A 37 6.24 9.47 15.15
CA ILE A 37 6.06 10.91 15.31
C ILE A 37 7.42 11.59 15.14
N PHE A 38 7.47 12.57 14.25
CA PHE A 38 8.62 13.43 14.01
C PHE A 38 8.27 14.87 14.38
N VAL A 39 9.16 15.51 15.12
CA VAL A 39 9.07 16.92 15.53
C VAL A 39 10.28 17.64 14.94
N ASN A 40 10.02 18.64 14.08
CA ASN A 40 11.07 19.33 13.31
C ASN A 40 12.01 18.35 12.58
N ASN A 41 11.41 17.34 11.95
CA ASN A 41 12.11 16.28 11.20
C ASN A 41 13.01 15.36 12.07
N GLN A 42 12.92 15.45 13.40
CA GLN A 42 13.57 14.52 14.33
C GLN A 42 12.56 13.52 14.87
N PHE A 43 12.90 12.24 14.85
CA PHE A 43 12.06 11.20 15.44
C PHE A 43 11.99 11.38 16.97
N VAL A 44 10.78 11.35 17.52
CA VAL A 44 10.54 11.56 18.96
C VAL A 44 9.79 10.44 19.67
N GLY A 45 9.13 9.53 18.93
CA GLY A 45 8.43 8.39 19.54
C GLY A 45 7.38 7.77 18.63
N TYR A 46 6.71 6.74 19.17
CA TYR A 46 5.62 6.00 18.50
C TYR A 46 4.31 6.21 19.24
N GLY A 47 3.23 6.57 18.52
CA GLY A 47 1.85 6.69 19.04
C GLY A 47 1.61 7.79 20.08
N PHE A 48 2.65 8.21 20.78
CA PHE A 48 2.66 9.26 21.79
C PHE A 48 4.01 9.98 21.78
N ALA A 49 3.97 11.31 21.88
CA ALA A 49 5.14 12.14 22.09
C ALA A 49 4.80 13.34 22.99
N GLU A 50 5.75 13.74 23.83
CA GLU A 50 5.66 14.95 24.64
C GLU A 50 6.91 15.80 24.42
N PHE A 51 6.72 17.08 24.12
CA PHE A 51 7.82 18.00 23.86
C PHE A 51 7.52 19.42 24.38
N ASN A 52 8.58 20.20 24.53
CA ASN A 52 8.46 21.57 25.00
C ASN A 52 7.88 22.47 23.92
N ARG A 53 7.04 23.41 24.34
CA ARG A 53 6.50 24.43 23.44
C ARG A 53 7.60 25.37 22.93
N PRO A 54 7.39 26.00 21.76
CA PRO A 54 8.31 27.01 21.28
C PRO A 54 8.38 28.18 22.28
N LYS A 55 9.61 28.64 22.58
CA LYS A 55 9.84 29.69 23.57
C LYS A 55 9.47 31.07 23.04
N LYS A 56 9.67 31.32 21.74
CA LYS A 56 9.31 32.58 21.09
C LYS A 56 7.94 32.45 20.43
N LYS A 57 7.16 33.53 20.48
CA LYS A 57 5.82 33.57 19.85
C LYS A 57 5.84 33.35 18.33
N THR A 58 6.96 33.66 17.69
CA THR A 58 7.17 33.50 16.24
C THR A 58 7.56 32.09 15.83
N ASP A 59 7.97 31.25 16.79
CA ASP A 59 8.49 29.93 16.49
C ASP A 59 7.34 28.93 16.29
N VAL A 60 7.53 28.02 15.36
CA VAL A 60 6.56 26.98 14.96
C VAL A 60 7.24 25.63 15.06
N ILE A 61 6.52 24.65 15.60
CA ILE A 61 6.94 23.25 15.56
C ILE A 61 6.22 22.55 14.42
N ALA A 62 6.98 21.96 13.51
CA ALA A 62 6.43 21.07 12.49
C ALA A 62 6.33 19.65 13.05
N ILE A 63 5.16 19.04 12.90
CA ILE A 63 4.89 17.65 13.29
C ILE A 63 4.61 16.87 12.01
N ARG A 64 5.33 15.77 11.83
CA ARG A 64 5.05 14.78 10.78
C ARG A 64 4.78 13.44 11.45
N ILE A 65 3.66 12.81 11.11
CA ILE A 65 3.26 11.51 11.64
C ILE A 65 3.17 10.54 10.46
N GLU A 66 3.90 9.43 10.55
CA GLU A 66 4.00 8.43 9.49
C GLU A 66 3.70 7.05 10.04
N CYS A 67 2.96 6.25 9.27
CA CYS A 67 2.75 4.84 9.57
C CYS A 67 2.60 4.09 8.25
N GLU A 68 3.21 2.91 8.14
CA GLU A 68 3.02 2.07 6.97
C GLU A 68 1.54 1.72 6.82
N GLY A 69 1.02 1.82 5.58
CA GLY A 69 -0.40 1.57 5.32
C GLY A 69 -1.31 2.78 5.55
N TYR A 70 -0.77 3.93 5.94
CA TYR A 70 -1.52 5.16 6.20
C TYR A 70 -0.96 6.34 5.41
N LYS A 71 -1.80 7.34 5.17
CA LYS A 71 -1.34 8.62 4.64
C LYS A 71 -0.53 9.38 5.70
N PRO A 72 0.68 9.86 5.37
CA PRO A 72 1.42 10.75 6.25
C PRO A 72 0.59 11.99 6.60
N LEU A 73 0.64 12.40 7.86
CA LEU A 73 0.01 13.62 8.33
C LEU A 73 1.09 14.65 8.68
N GLU A 74 1.03 15.81 8.03
CA GLU A 74 1.88 16.94 8.35
C GLU A 74 1.04 18.08 8.94
N THR A 75 1.48 18.60 10.08
CA THR A 75 0.79 19.68 10.78
C THR A 75 1.78 20.56 11.54
N LYS A 76 1.31 21.70 12.03
CA LYS A 76 2.14 22.71 12.69
C LYS A 76 1.48 23.14 13.99
N ILE A 77 2.28 23.30 15.03
CA ILE A 77 1.87 23.88 16.31
C ILE A 77 2.58 25.20 16.50
N TYR A 78 1.78 26.24 16.67
CA TYR A 78 2.24 27.60 16.91
C TYR A 78 2.40 27.84 18.42
N ALA A 79 3.30 28.74 18.80
CA ALA A 79 3.54 29.08 20.21
C ALA A 79 2.32 29.67 20.93
N ASP A 80 1.41 30.30 20.19
CA ASP A 80 0.18 30.89 20.70
C ASP A 80 -0.97 29.89 20.87
N ASP A 81 -0.85 28.67 20.32
CA ASP A 81 -1.84 27.59 20.48
C ASP A 81 -2.11 27.34 21.97
N VAL A 82 -3.38 27.32 22.38
CA VAL A 82 -3.76 27.12 23.79
C VAL A 82 -3.86 25.65 24.17
N ARG A 83 -4.00 24.73 23.20
CA ARG A 83 -4.21 23.31 23.43
C ARG A 83 -3.00 22.65 24.11
N SER A 84 -3.20 21.89 25.17
CA SER A 84 -2.13 21.13 25.84
C SER A 84 -1.82 19.80 25.14
N SER A 85 -2.76 19.29 24.36
CA SER A 85 -2.63 18.04 23.62
C SER A 85 -3.42 18.05 22.32
N VAL A 86 -2.98 17.25 21.35
CA VAL A 86 -3.72 16.91 20.13
C VAL A 86 -3.68 15.40 19.91
N SER A 87 -4.77 14.88 19.36
CA SER A 87 -4.87 13.48 18.96
C SER A 87 -5.16 13.42 17.46
N TYR A 88 -4.40 12.62 16.74
CA TYR A 88 -4.58 12.40 15.32
C TYR A 88 -4.87 10.94 15.04
N THR A 89 -5.88 10.69 14.22
CA THR A 89 -6.14 9.36 13.65
C THR A 89 -5.72 9.42 12.19
N LEU A 90 -4.69 8.66 11.82
CA LEU A 90 -4.22 8.59 10.45
C LEU A 90 -5.29 7.95 9.56
N GLN A 91 -5.39 8.46 8.34
CA GLN A 91 -6.28 7.87 7.33
C GLN A 91 -5.56 6.73 6.64
N ASP A 92 -6.25 5.60 6.49
CA ASP A 92 -5.75 4.46 5.73
C ASP A 92 -5.32 4.88 4.32
N ASP A 93 -4.15 4.43 3.90
CA ASP A 93 -3.78 4.38 2.50
C ASP A 93 -4.40 3.10 1.91
N GLY A 94 -5.57 3.26 1.30
CA GLY A 94 -6.34 2.17 0.69
C GLY A 94 -5.54 1.32 -0.31
N PHE A 95 -4.54 1.91 -0.98
CA PHE A 95 -3.61 1.18 -1.85
C PHE A 95 -2.76 0.19 -1.05
N TYR A 96 -2.06 0.62 -0.01
CA TYR A 96 -1.22 -0.28 0.79
C TYR A 96 -2.04 -1.32 1.56
N ARG A 97 -3.25 -0.98 1.99
CA ARG A 97 -4.14 -1.93 2.68
C ARG A 97 -4.66 -3.04 1.76
N ALA A 98 -5.00 -2.71 0.52
CA ALA A 98 -5.59 -3.65 -0.44
C ALA A 98 -4.55 -4.35 -1.33
N THR A 99 -3.27 -4.00 -1.19
CA THR A 99 -2.16 -4.65 -1.90
C THR A 99 -1.20 -5.29 -0.90
N ALA A 100 -0.39 -6.22 -1.38
CA ALA A 100 0.66 -6.87 -0.63
C ALA A 100 1.97 -6.82 -1.42
N ALA A 101 3.09 -6.73 -0.72
CA ALA A 101 4.41 -6.81 -1.34
C ALA A 101 4.67 -8.24 -1.83
N SER A 102 5.19 -8.37 -3.04
CA SER A 102 5.53 -9.67 -3.62
C SER A 102 6.82 -9.58 -4.41
N GLY A 103 7.79 -10.42 -4.06
CA GLY A 103 9.06 -10.50 -4.80
C GLY A 103 8.95 -11.21 -6.16
N LEU A 104 7.78 -11.73 -6.49
CA LEU A 104 7.49 -12.55 -7.67
C LEU A 104 6.87 -11.76 -8.82
N VAL A 105 6.28 -10.60 -8.53
CA VAL A 105 5.71 -9.75 -9.59
C VAL A 105 6.83 -9.08 -10.40
N ASN A 106 6.51 -8.70 -11.63
CA ASN A 106 7.40 -8.08 -12.61
C ASN A 106 8.60 -8.93 -13.06
N LYS A 107 8.74 -10.16 -12.56
CA LYS A 107 9.76 -11.12 -12.94
C LYS A 107 9.15 -12.32 -13.66
N PHE A 108 9.96 -12.98 -14.48
CA PHE A 108 9.60 -14.26 -15.07
C PHE A 108 9.92 -15.38 -14.08
N MET A 109 8.91 -16.18 -13.77
CA MET A 109 9.02 -17.38 -12.95
C MET A 109 9.00 -18.60 -13.87
N THR A 110 9.91 -19.55 -13.65
CA THR A 110 9.92 -20.80 -14.42
C THR A 110 9.19 -21.87 -13.62
N VAL A 111 8.09 -22.39 -14.17
CA VAL A 111 7.31 -23.47 -13.59
C VAL A 111 7.58 -24.73 -14.41
N THR A 112 8.29 -25.68 -13.81
CA THR A 112 8.46 -27.01 -14.40
C THR A 112 7.16 -27.78 -14.23
N LEU A 113 6.60 -28.26 -15.34
CA LEU A 113 5.30 -28.91 -15.34
C LEU A 113 5.34 -30.26 -14.66
N ASP A 114 4.26 -30.62 -13.97
CA ASP A 114 4.09 -31.97 -13.46
C ASP A 114 3.95 -32.99 -14.60
N ASN A 115 4.52 -34.19 -14.42
CA ASN A 115 4.49 -35.25 -15.43
C ASN A 115 3.08 -35.70 -15.83
N SER A 116 2.06 -35.45 -15.00
CA SER A 116 0.65 -35.74 -15.33
C SER A 116 0.05 -34.76 -16.35
N LEU A 117 0.67 -33.58 -16.53
CA LEU A 117 0.16 -32.48 -17.35
C LEU A 117 0.74 -32.43 -18.77
N TYR A 118 1.69 -33.30 -19.09
CA TYR A 118 2.26 -33.40 -20.43
C TYR A 118 2.56 -34.84 -20.82
N THR A 119 2.73 -35.08 -22.12
CA THR A 119 3.23 -36.35 -22.65
C THR A 119 4.32 -36.06 -23.67
N ILE A 120 5.34 -36.91 -23.72
CA ILE A 120 6.38 -36.87 -24.76
C ILE A 120 6.21 -38.13 -25.58
N ASP A 121 6.05 -38.00 -26.89
CA ASP A 121 5.98 -39.15 -27.80
C ASP A 121 7.38 -39.75 -28.05
N GLU A 122 7.43 -40.91 -28.73
CA GLU A 122 8.69 -41.59 -29.06
C GLU A 122 9.59 -40.77 -30.01
N GLN A 123 9.01 -39.76 -30.69
CA GLN A 123 9.68 -38.85 -31.60
C GLN A 123 10.19 -37.57 -30.89
N GLY A 124 9.93 -37.42 -29.60
CA GLY A 124 10.32 -36.27 -28.78
C GLY A 124 9.39 -35.06 -28.88
N THR A 125 8.23 -35.18 -29.54
CA THR A 125 7.18 -34.16 -29.57
C THR A 125 6.52 -34.09 -28.20
N ILE A 126 6.47 -32.87 -27.67
CA ILE A 126 5.90 -32.60 -26.36
C ILE A 126 4.46 -32.12 -26.55
N ASN A 127 3.52 -32.80 -25.90
CA ASN A 127 2.13 -32.37 -25.83
C ASN A 127 1.83 -31.80 -24.45
N VAL A 128 1.56 -30.49 -24.40
CA VAL A 128 1.24 -29.72 -23.18
C VAL A 128 -0.23 -29.25 -23.14
N THR A 129 -1.12 -29.85 -23.94
CA THR A 129 -2.52 -29.39 -24.04
C THR A 129 -3.25 -29.41 -22.68
N LYS A 130 -2.97 -30.40 -21.83
CA LYS A 130 -3.56 -30.47 -20.48
C LYS A 130 -3.07 -29.33 -19.59
N ALA A 131 -1.77 -29.02 -19.63
CA ALA A 131 -1.19 -27.91 -18.90
C ALA A 131 -1.77 -26.55 -19.35
N TRP A 132 -1.93 -26.34 -20.65
CA TRP A 132 -2.59 -25.16 -21.20
C TRP A 132 -4.05 -25.05 -20.76
N GLY A 133 -4.81 -26.16 -20.76
CA GLY A 133 -6.18 -26.18 -20.27
C GLY A 133 -6.29 -25.82 -18.78
N LEU A 134 -5.39 -26.35 -17.95
CA LEU A 134 -5.32 -26.02 -16.53
C LEU A 134 -4.94 -24.56 -16.29
N LEU A 135 -3.92 -24.05 -17.00
CA LEU A 135 -3.52 -22.65 -16.94
C LEU A 135 -4.68 -21.72 -17.31
N HIS A 136 -5.42 -22.04 -18.38
CA HIS A 136 -6.62 -21.31 -18.77
C HIS A 136 -7.66 -21.28 -17.66
N GLN A 137 -7.96 -22.42 -17.05
CA GLN A 137 -8.90 -22.50 -15.94
C GLN A 137 -8.46 -21.63 -14.76
N ILE A 138 -7.17 -21.67 -14.39
CA ILE A 138 -6.63 -20.83 -13.31
C ILE A 138 -6.82 -19.35 -13.67
N LEU A 139 -6.40 -18.91 -14.85
CA LEU A 139 -6.48 -17.50 -15.23
C LEU A 139 -7.92 -16.99 -15.32
N LEU A 140 -8.84 -17.77 -15.88
CA LEU A 140 -10.25 -17.39 -16.02
C LEU A 140 -11.01 -17.32 -14.68
N ASN A 141 -10.46 -17.85 -13.59
CA ASN A 141 -11.01 -17.63 -12.25
C ASN A 141 -10.75 -16.20 -11.73
N TYR A 142 -9.75 -15.49 -12.29
CA TYR A 142 -9.32 -14.17 -11.83
C TYR A 142 -9.45 -13.08 -12.90
N PHE A 143 -9.47 -13.46 -14.18
CA PHE A 143 -9.65 -12.56 -15.33
C PHE A 143 -10.92 -12.95 -16.08
N GLU A 144 -11.68 -11.95 -16.52
CA GLU A 144 -12.92 -12.19 -17.28
C GLU A 144 -12.65 -12.88 -18.62
N GLU A 145 -11.52 -12.57 -19.25
CA GLU A 145 -11.15 -13.07 -20.57
C GLU A 145 -9.63 -13.13 -20.76
N ILE A 146 -9.24 -13.66 -21.92
CA ILE A 146 -7.85 -13.78 -22.36
C ILE A 146 -7.69 -12.98 -23.64
N ALA A 147 -6.78 -12.03 -23.64
CA ALA A 147 -6.64 -11.08 -24.73
C ALA A 147 -5.94 -11.69 -25.95
N THR A 148 -4.95 -12.55 -25.74
CA THR A 148 -4.19 -13.18 -26.83
C THR A 148 -3.74 -14.56 -26.41
N THR A 149 -3.97 -15.55 -27.26
CA THR A 149 -3.43 -16.90 -27.12
C THR A 149 -2.90 -17.36 -28.48
N ASP A 150 -1.67 -17.84 -28.50
CA ASP A 150 -1.03 -18.52 -29.61
C ASP A 150 -0.51 -19.86 -29.09
N TYR A 151 -1.29 -20.91 -29.31
CA TYR A 151 -0.93 -22.26 -28.87
C TYR A 151 0.29 -22.80 -29.60
N SER A 152 0.51 -22.40 -30.86
CA SER A 152 1.60 -22.90 -31.69
C SER A 152 2.93 -22.23 -31.31
N GLY A 153 2.90 -20.93 -31.04
CA GLY A 153 4.04 -20.16 -30.54
C GLY A 153 4.23 -20.26 -29.02
N GLY A 154 3.34 -20.96 -28.31
CA GLY A 154 3.40 -21.14 -26.87
C GLY A 154 3.24 -19.83 -26.10
N TYR A 155 2.41 -18.89 -26.57
CA TYR A 155 2.28 -17.57 -25.96
C TYR A 155 0.86 -17.32 -25.48
N LEU A 156 0.72 -16.74 -24.29
CA LEU A 156 -0.56 -16.28 -23.76
C LEU A 156 -0.41 -14.97 -23.02
N GLN A 157 -1.39 -14.09 -23.17
CA GLN A 157 -1.47 -12.86 -22.40
C GLN A 157 -2.92 -12.52 -22.03
N THR A 158 -3.13 -12.16 -20.76
CA THR A 158 -4.40 -11.59 -20.28
C THR A 158 -4.50 -10.10 -20.64
N PRO A 159 -5.71 -9.52 -20.67
CA PRO A 159 -5.84 -8.06 -20.67
C PRO A 159 -5.27 -7.47 -19.37
N TRP A 160 -5.07 -6.15 -19.37
CA TRP A 160 -4.80 -5.42 -18.14
C TRP A 160 -6.04 -5.40 -17.25
N HIS A 161 -5.94 -5.97 -16.06
CA HIS A 161 -6.96 -5.85 -15.03
C HIS A 161 -6.67 -4.61 -14.17
N TYR A 162 -7.59 -3.64 -14.18
CA TYR A 162 -7.43 -2.36 -13.51
C TYR A 162 -8.14 -2.34 -12.15
N LYS A 163 -7.46 -1.82 -11.13
CA LYS A 163 -8.05 -1.54 -9.82
C LYS A 163 -7.76 -0.12 -9.38
N THR A 164 -8.81 0.62 -9.06
CA THR A 164 -8.72 2.01 -8.60
C THR A 164 -8.84 2.07 -7.08
N PHE A 165 -7.93 2.80 -6.44
CA PHE A 165 -7.91 3.02 -5.00
C PHE A 165 -8.30 4.47 -4.70
N GLN A 166 -9.60 4.72 -4.57
CA GLN A 166 -10.17 6.06 -4.40
C GLN A 166 -9.58 6.81 -3.20
N LEU A 167 -9.37 6.10 -2.08
CA LEU A 167 -8.78 6.70 -0.88
C LEU A 167 -7.34 7.17 -1.09
N SER A 168 -6.63 6.65 -2.08
CA SER A 168 -5.19 6.90 -2.28
C SER A 168 -4.86 7.64 -3.57
N ASP A 169 -5.88 8.01 -4.36
CA ASP A 169 -5.75 8.61 -5.69
C ASP A 169 -4.78 7.85 -6.62
N LYS A 170 -4.81 6.52 -6.52
CA LYS A 170 -3.93 5.61 -7.29
C LYS A 170 -4.77 4.64 -8.11
N GLN A 171 -4.24 4.27 -9.26
CA GLN A 171 -4.74 3.16 -10.05
C GLN A 171 -3.60 2.17 -10.29
N MET A 172 -3.92 0.89 -10.16
CA MET A 172 -2.99 -0.20 -10.42
C MET A 172 -3.54 -1.06 -11.54
N ARG A 173 -2.64 -1.59 -12.37
CA ARG A 173 -2.97 -2.56 -13.41
C ARG A 173 -2.11 -3.80 -13.25
N THR A 174 -2.73 -4.95 -13.48
CA THR A 174 -2.05 -6.26 -13.43
C THR A 174 -2.39 -7.05 -14.68
N ARG A 175 -1.40 -7.75 -15.25
CA ARG A 175 -1.62 -8.71 -16.33
C ARG A 175 -0.70 -9.91 -16.17
N VAL A 176 -1.08 -11.03 -16.75
CA VAL A 176 -0.26 -12.24 -16.80
C VAL A 176 0.18 -12.49 -18.24
N THR A 177 1.46 -12.80 -18.39
CA THR A 177 2.08 -13.26 -19.64
C THR A 177 2.66 -14.63 -19.40
N VAL A 178 2.37 -15.59 -20.27
CA VAL A 178 2.90 -16.95 -20.22
C VAL A 178 3.59 -17.28 -21.53
N ARG A 179 4.74 -17.95 -21.41
CA ARG A 179 5.53 -18.47 -22.52
C ARG A 179 5.81 -19.95 -22.28
N ASP A 180 5.60 -20.76 -23.30
CA ASP A 180 6.08 -22.12 -23.34
C ASP A 180 7.58 -22.10 -23.63
N ILE A 181 8.36 -22.72 -22.75
CA ILE A 181 9.80 -22.90 -22.93
C ILE A 181 10.16 -24.39 -22.92
N SER A 182 9.18 -25.25 -23.18
CA SER A 182 9.34 -26.69 -23.12
C SER A 182 10.37 -27.17 -24.13
N THR A 183 11.31 -27.96 -23.63
CA THR A 183 12.31 -28.68 -24.40
C THR A 183 12.23 -30.16 -24.05
N PRO A 184 12.75 -31.08 -24.88
CA PRO A 184 12.72 -32.51 -24.57
C PRO A 184 13.43 -32.87 -23.26
N ALA A 185 14.35 -32.01 -22.79
CA ALA A 185 15.04 -32.17 -21.51
C ALA A 185 14.24 -31.62 -20.31
N GLN A 186 13.41 -30.59 -20.51
CA GLN A 186 12.62 -29.96 -19.46
C GLN A 186 11.37 -29.30 -20.04
N VAL A 187 10.21 -29.78 -19.60
CA VAL A 187 8.89 -29.21 -19.95
C VAL A 187 8.52 -28.15 -18.91
N ALA A 188 8.46 -26.90 -19.32
CA ALA A 188 8.27 -25.78 -18.40
C ALA A 188 7.58 -24.59 -19.06
N PHE A 189 6.83 -23.85 -18.25
CA PHE A 189 6.24 -22.57 -18.61
C PHE A 189 6.97 -21.44 -17.89
N GLN A 190 7.19 -20.35 -18.60
CA GLN A 190 7.69 -19.10 -18.06
C GLN A 190 6.51 -18.14 -17.87
N ILE A 191 6.21 -17.78 -16.62
CA ILE A 191 5.04 -16.99 -16.25
C ILE A 191 5.51 -15.68 -15.62
N LYS A 192 5.00 -14.55 -16.12
CA LYS A 192 5.23 -13.22 -15.56
C LYS A 192 3.90 -12.57 -15.21
N VAL A 193 3.75 -12.22 -13.93
CA VAL A 193 2.67 -11.35 -13.46
C VAL A 193 3.21 -9.93 -13.41
N SER A 194 2.82 -9.10 -14.38
CA SER A 194 3.24 -7.70 -14.43
C SER A 194 2.31 -6.85 -13.59
N SER A 195 2.87 -5.98 -12.76
CA SER A 195 2.13 -5.09 -11.88
C SER A 195 2.69 -3.68 -11.92
N GLU A 196 1.80 -2.73 -12.20
CA GLU A 196 2.16 -1.34 -12.39
C GLU A 196 1.16 -0.41 -11.69
N VAL A 197 1.63 0.73 -11.20
CA VAL A 197 0.84 1.75 -10.51
C VAL A 197 1.05 3.14 -11.10
N ALA A 198 0.00 3.94 -11.07
CA ALA A 198 0.00 5.35 -11.45
C ALA A 198 -0.87 6.15 -10.47
N SER A 199 -0.65 7.46 -10.38
CA SER A 199 -1.65 8.36 -9.79
C SER A 199 -2.88 8.44 -10.70
N ALA A 200 -4.03 8.87 -10.20
CA ALA A 200 -5.25 8.96 -11.02
C ALA A 200 -5.07 9.88 -12.24
N MET A 201 -4.25 10.92 -12.14
CA MET A 201 -3.94 11.80 -13.27
C MET A 201 -3.01 11.13 -14.30
N ALA A 202 -1.94 10.50 -13.84
CA ALA A 202 -0.98 9.80 -14.70
C ALA A 202 -1.62 8.60 -15.41
N ALA A 203 -2.52 7.90 -14.73
CA ALA A 203 -3.26 6.76 -15.27
C ALA A 203 -4.09 7.13 -16.52
N ARG A 204 -4.66 8.35 -16.55
CA ARG A 204 -5.41 8.86 -17.73
C ARG A 204 -4.53 9.02 -18.97
N HIS A 205 -3.22 9.18 -18.77
CA HIS A 205 -2.22 9.33 -19.83
C HIS A 205 -1.46 8.02 -20.09
N GLY A 206 -1.80 6.94 -19.40
CA GLY A 206 -1.13 5.64 -19.56
C GLY A 206 0.27 5.57 -18.91
N GLU A 207 0.62 6.53 -18.05
CA GLU A 207 1.92 6.63 -17.40
C GLU A 207 1.98 5.78 -16.13
N PHE A 208 2.11 4.47 -16.31
CA PHE A 208 2.24 3.51 -15.22
C PHE A 208 3.70 3.13 -14.97
N THR A 209 4.03 2.90 -13.70
CA THR A 209 5.37 2.51 -13.24
C THR A 209 5.31 1.16 -12.56
N ASN A 210 6.33 0.32 -12.78
CA ASN A 210 6.40 -0.99 -12.14
C ASN A 210 6.39 -0.87 -10.61
N VAL A 211 5.65 -1.75 -9.95
CA VAL A 211 5.60 -1.83 -8.49
C VAL A 211 5.71 -3.28 -8.02
N ASP A 212 6.49 -3.52 -6.97
CA ASP A 212 6.69 -4.86 -6.39
C ASP A 212 5.54 -5.25 -5.44
N ARG A 213 4.31 -5.00 -5.87
CA ARG A 213 3.09 -5.27 -5.11
C ARG A 213 2.05 -5.91 -6.00
N ILE A 214 1.13 -6.65 -5.41
CA ILE A 214 -0.05 -7.19 -6.09
C ILE A 214 -1.31 -6.88 -5.28
N VAL A 215 -2.47 -6.81 -5.95
CA VAL A 215 -3.76 -6.72 -5.25
C VAL A 215 -3.97 -8.03 -4.49
N LYS A 216 -4.39 -7.96 -3.23
CA LYS A 216 -4.58 -9.14 -2.38
C LYS A 216 -5.54 -10.17 -2.98
N GLU A 217 -6.53 -9.73 -3.76
CA GLU A 217 -7.46 -10.60 -4.49
C GLU A 217 -6.77 -11.49 -5.53
N LEU A 218 -5.58 -11.10 -6.03
CA LEU A 218 -4.81 -11.85 -7.01
C LEU A 218 -3.64 -12.62 -6.37
N GLU A 219 -3.41 -12.52 -5.05
CA GLU A 219 -2.42 -13.34 -4.35
C GLU A 219 -2.72 -14.85 -4.45
N PRO A 220 -3.98 -15.30 -4.29
CA PRO A 220 -4.30 -16.73 -4.44
C PRO A 220 -3.95 -17.27 -5.83
N MET A 221 -4.07 -16.45 -6.88
CA MET A 221 -3.68 -16.83 -8.24
C MET A 221 -2.18 -17.18 -8.31
N LEU A 222 -1.31 -16.40 -7.67
CA LEU A 222 0.12 -16.70 -7.63
C LEU A 222 0.39 -18.05 -6.98
N GLN A 223 -0.35 -18.40 -5.92
CA GLN A 223 -0.23 -19.68 -5.23
C GLN A 223 -0.77 -20.84 -6.09
N GLU A 224 -1.89 -20.65 -6.79
CA GLU A 224 -2.43 -21.65 -7.71
C GLU A 224 -1.50 -21.92 -8.88
N LEU A 225 -0.94 -20.88 -9.49
CA LEU A 225 0.04 -21.03 -10.58
C LEU A 225 1.28 -21.81 -10.13
N GLN A 226 1.68 -21.65 -8.87
CA GLN A 226 2.81 -22.39 -8.30
C GLN A 226 2.47 -23.84 -7.98
N THR A 227 1.31 -24.11 -7.40
CA THR A 227 1.01 -25.42 -6.80
C THR A 227 0.32 -26.38 -7.76
N ARG A 228 -0.51 -25.87 -8.68
CA ARG A 228 -1.32 -26.71 -9.57
C ARG A 228 -0.60 -27.10 -10.85
N LEU A 229 0.33 -26.26 -11.34
CA LEU A 229 1.04 -26.50 -12.59
C LEU A 229 2.30 -27.37 -12.41
N GLY A 230 2.96 -27.33 -11.25
CA GLY A 230 4.13 -28.15 -10.98
C GLY A 230 5.08 -27.52 -9.94
N LYS A 231 6.39 -27.53 -10.21
CA LYS A 231 7.39 -26.98 -9.29
C LYS A 231 7.96 -25.67 -9.84
N MET A 232 7.83 -24.60 -9.07
CA MET A 232 8.37 -23.28 -9.42
C MET A 232 9.83 -23.14 -9.01
N HIS A 233 10.63 -22.57 -9.91
CA HIS A 233 11.99 -22.13 -9.64
C HIS A 233 12.06 -20.62 -9.93
N SER A 234 12.55 -19.86 -8.95
CA SER A 234 12.97 -18.47 -9.19
C SER A 234 14.36 -18.50 -9.78
N LEU A 235 14.53 -17.90 -10.96
CA LEU A 235 15.86 -17.52 -11.46
C LEU A 235 16.35 -16.26 -10.74
#